data_AF-A0A161LUI8-F1
#
_entry.id   AF-A0A161LUI8-F1
#
_cell.length_a   1.000
_cell.length_b   1.000
_cell.length_c   1.000
_cell.angle_alpha   90.00
_cell.angle_beta   90.00
_cell.angle_gamma   90.00
#
_symmetry.space_group_name_H-M   'P 1'
#
loop_
_entity.id
_entity.type
_entity.pdbx_description
1 polymer ?
#
loop_
_entity_poly.entity_id
_entity_poly.type
_entity_poly.pdbx_seq_one_letter_code
_entity_poly.pdbx_strand_id
1 'polypeptide(L)'
;MKWMSWVGAGLLVVGLVAAGLSAFAFSRAGETAARIDASLQASEDLLREAESAKESDPARYEQLTGEAGRRAQFAELDQEEHDSQTQGAQLLAAGAVAGLAGGAGLLVIGRRRARV
;
A
#
# COMPACT_ATOMS: atom_id res chain seq x y z
N MET A 1 29.71 -27.72 1.28
CA MET A 1 28.32 -28.15 0.95
C MET A 1 27.27 -27.63 1.91
N LYS A 2 27.39 -27.87 3.23
CA LYS A 2 26.42 -27.38 4.24
C LYS A 2 26.15 -25.87 4.15
N TRP A 3 27.18 -25.05 3.96
CA TRP A 3 27.06 -23.59 3.88
C TRP A 3 26.07 -23.10 2.81
N MET A 4 26.05 -23.69 1.62
CA MET A 4 25.11 -23.31 0.55
C MET A 4 23.65 -23.61 0.94
N SER A 5 23.41 -24.67 1.71
CA SER A 5 22.07 -25.00 2.20
C SER A 5 21.60 -24.06 3.30
N TRP A 6 22.51 -23.63 4.18
CA TRP A 6 22.22 -22.61 5.20
C TRP A 6 21.91 -21.24 4.57
N VAL A 7 22.69 -20.83 3.57
CA VAL A 7 22.42 -19.58 2.82
C VAL A 7 21.09 -19.66 2.07
N GLY A 8 20.81 -20.79 1.39
CA GLY A 8 19.54 -21.00 0.70
C GLY A 8 18.33 -20.95 1.66
N ALA A 9 18.42 -21.62 2.81
CA ALA A 9 17.38 -21.55 3.84
C ALA A 9 17.22 -20.13 4.42
N GLY A 10 18.32 -19.41 4.64
CA GLY A 10 18.30 -18.02 5.10
C GLY A 10 17.57 -17.10 4.12
N LEU A 11 17.84 -17.22 2.82
CA LEU A 11 17.15 -16.44 1.78
C LEU A 11 15.65 -16.76 1.71
N LEU A 12 15.26 -18.03 1.91
CA LEU A 12 13.84 -18.41 1.97
C LEU A 12 13.14 -17.75 3.17
N VAL A 13 13.76 -17.76 4.35
CA VAL A 13 13.19 -17.15 5.56
C VAL A 13 13.05 -15.64 5.37
N VAL A 14 14.09 -14.96 4.87
CA VAL A 14 14.04 -13.52 4.58
C VAL A 14 12.96 -13.23 3.53
N GLY A 15 12.85 -14.06 2.49
CA GLY A 15 11.83 -13.93 1.45
C GLY A 15 10.40 -14.08 2.01
N LEU A 16 10.16 -15.02 2.91
CA LEU A 16 8.87 -15.20 3.58
C LEU A 16 8.52 -14.03 4.49
N VAL A 17 9.48 -13.51 5.25
CA VAL A 17 9.28 -12.33 6.10
C VAL A 17 8.93 -11.11 5.24
N ALA A 18 9.67 -10.88 4.15
CA ALA A 18 9.38 -9.80 3.21
C ALA A 18 7.98 -9.95 2.57
N ALA A 19 7.56 -11.17 2.23
CA ALA A 19 6.21 -11.43 1.72
C ALA A 19 5.13 -11.06 2.74
N GLY A 20 5.32 -11.45 4.02
CA GLY A 20 4.40 -11.11 5.09
C GLY A 20 4.28 -9.60 5.33
N LEU A 21 5.40 -8.89 5.34
CA LEU A 21 5.43 -7.44 5.48
C LEU A 21 4.80 -6.72 4.27
N SER A 22 5.03 -7.23 3.06
CA SER A 22 4.39 -6.74 1.84
C SER A 22 2.86 -6.87 1.91
N ALA A 23 2.36 -8.05 2.29
CA ALA A 23 0.92 -8.29 2.42
C ALA A 23 0.28 -7.38 3.48
N PHE A 24 0.97 -7.16 4.61
CA PHE A 24 0.52 -6.23 5.64
C PHE A 24 0.46 -4.78 5.12
N ALA A 25 1.49 -4.33 4.41
CA ALA A 25 1.53 -2.99 3.84
C ALA A 25 0.43 -2.77 2.79
N PHE A 26 0.16 -3.75 1.92
CA PHE A 26 -0.99 -3.68 0.99
C PHE A 26 -2.34 -3.64 1.71
N SER A 27 -2.49 -4.38 2.81
CA SER A 27 -3.72 -4.33 3.62
C SER A 27 -3.95 -2.92 4.19
N ARG A 28 -2.89 -2.28 4.70
CA ARG A 28 -2.94 -0.89 5.19
C ARG A 28 -3.25 0.09 4.07
N ALA A 29 -2.64 -0.09 2.90
CA ALA A 29 -2.92 0.74 1.73
C ALA A 29 -4.40 0.65 1.36
N GLY A 30 -5.01 -0.54 1.39
CA GLY A 30 -6.44 -0.72 1.17
C GLY A 30 -7.33 0.01 2.19
N GLU A 31 -6.98 -0.04 3.48
CA GLU A 31 -7.68 0.74 4.52
C GLU A 31 -7.60 2.24 4.25
N THR A 32 -6.42 2.72 3.84
CA THR A 32 -6.19 4.14 3.51
C THR A 32 -6.97 4.54 2.26
N ALA A 33 -7.00 3.71 1.21
CA ALA A 33 -7.79 3.96 0.01
C ALA A 33 -9.29 4.12 0.31
N ALA A 34 -9.84 3.27 1.18
CA ALA A 34 -11.23 3.39 1.60
C ALA A 34 -11.52 4.72 2.34
N ARG A 35 -10.55 5.27 3.09
CA ARG A 35 -10.69 6.59 3.72
C ARG A 35 -10.65 7.72 2.71
N ILE A 36 -9.76 7.63 1.71
CA ILE A 36 -9.69 8.58 0.60
C ILE A 36 -11.05 8.64 -0.11
N ASP A 37 -11.57 7.49 -0.56
CA ASP A 37 -12.85 7.41 -1.25
C ASP A 37 -14.00 8.02 -0.41
N ALA A 38 -14.05 7.68 0.89
CA ALA A 38 -15.07 8.23 1.79
C ALA A 38 -14.95 9.77 1.94
N SER A 39 -13.74 10.30 2.02
CA SER A 39 -13.51 11.75 2.14
C SER A 39 -13.81 12.51 0.85
N LEU A 40 -13.48 11.93 -0.32
CA LEU A 40 -13.83 12.47 -1.63
C LEU A 40 -15.34 12.46 -1.86
N GLN A 41 -16.01 11.33 -1.59
CA GLN A 41 -17.46 11.23 -1.71
C GLN A 41 -18.17 12.26 -0.83
N ALA A 42 -17.74 12.40 0.41
CA ALA A 42 -18.31 13.39 1.32
C ALA A 42 -17.98 14.84 0.93
N SER A 43 -16.90 15.07 0.18
CA SER A 43 -16.58 16.38 -0.42
C SER A 43 -17.50 16.69 -1.60
N GLU A 44 -17.73 15.71 -2.48
CA GLU A 44 -18.66 15.83 -3.61
C GLU A 44 -20.09 16.11 -3.16
N ASP A 45 -20.55 15.42 -2.10
CA ASP A 45 -21.87 15.64 -1.52
C ASP A 45 -22.02 17.07 -0.99
N LEU A 46 -21.00 17.59 -0.30
CA LEU A 46 -20.97 18.97 0.20
C LEU A 46 -20.96 19.99 -0.94
N LEU A 47 -20.23 19.74 -2.02
CA LEU A 47 -20.23 20.61 -3.21
C LEU A 47 -21.59 20.61 -3.89
N ARG A 48 -22.25 19.45 -3.98
CA ARG A 48 -23.61 19.34 -4.54
C ARG A 48 -24.63 20.09 -3.68
N GLU A 49 -24.52 19.99 -2.36
CA GLU A 49 -25.35 20.79 -1.44
C GLU A 49 -25.05 22.29 -1.59
N ALA A 50 -23.77 22.67 -1.68
CA ALA A 50 -23.38 24.05 -1.89
C ALA A 50 -24.01 24.62 -3.16
N GLU A 51 -23.92 23.89 -4.27
CA GLU A 51 -24.49 24.31 -5.56
C GLU A 51 -26.00 24.58 -5.47
N SER A 52 -26.73 23.78 -4.68
CA SER A 52 -28.16 24.01 -4.43
C SER A 52 -28.45 25.25 -3.57
N ALA A 53 -27.50 25.66 -2.72
CA ALA A 53 -27.63 26.82 -1.83
C ALA A 53 -27.09 28.12 -2.45
N LYS A 54 -26.35 28.05 -3.56
CA LYS A 54 -25.59 29.17 -4.14
C LYS A 54 -26.43 30.43 -4.41
N GLU A 55 -27.65 30.26 -4.89
CA GLU A 55 -28.53 31.39 -5.22
C GLU A 55 -29.40 31.84 -4.04
N SER A 56 -29.69 30.93 -3.10
CA SER A 56 -30.59 31.19 -1.97
C SER A 56 -29.87 31.69 -0.71
N ASP A 57 -28.64 31.23 -0.48
CA ASP A 57 -27.85 31.51 0.72
C ASP A 57 -26.33 31.47 0.41
N PRO A 58 -25.74 32.61 0.02
CA PRO A 58 -24.33 32.68 -0.35
C PRO A 58 -23.39 32.42 0.84
N ALA A 59 -23.81 32.71 2.08
CA ALA A 59 -23.00 32.42 3.27
C ALA A 59 -22.89 30.91 3.49
N ARG A 60 -24.00 30.19 3.30
CA ARG A 60 -24.01 28.72 3.36
C ARG A 60 -23.23 28.07 2.23
N TYR A 61 -23.25 28.66 1.03
CA TYR A 61 -22.40 28.24 -0.08
C TYR A 61 -20.91 28.32 0.26
N GLU A 62 -20.43 29.45 0.80
CA GLU A 62 -19.03 29.60 1.21
C GLU A 62 -18.64 28.61 2.32
N GLN A 63 -19.53 28.37 3.28
CA GLN A 63 -19.28 27.39 4.34
C GLN A 63 -19.12 25.97 3.77
N LEU A 64 -20.06 25.51 2.95
CA LEU A 64 -20.07 24.16 2.39
C LEU A 64 -18.88 23.93 1.43
N THR A 65 -18.55 24.92 0.59
CA THR A 65 -17.36 24.85 -0.28
C THR A 65 -16.06 24.84 0.53
N GLY A 66 -15.98 25.60 1.62
CA GLY A 66 -14.84 25.55 2.54
C GLY A 66 -14.71 24.22 3.28
N GLU A 67 -15.82 23.60 3.67
CA GLU A 67 -15.83 22.25 4.26
C GLU A 67 -15.43 21.16 3.26
N ALA A 68 -15.93 21.24 2.03
CA ALA A 68 -15.54 20.35 0.94
C ALA A 68 -14.04 20.47 0.64
N GLY A 69 -13.50 21.69 0.57
CA GLY A 69 -12.06 21.92 0.36
C GLY A 69 -11.19 21.29 1.45
N ARG A 70 -11.59 21.38 2.73
CA ARG A 70 -10.87 20.71 3.82
C ARG A 70 -10.91 19.18 3.70
N ARG A 71 -12.07 18.62 3.30
CA ARG A 71 -12.22 17.17 3.06
C ARG A 71 -11.32 16.69 1.92
N ALA A 72 -11.25 17.45 0.82
CA ALA A 72 -10.34 17.15 -0.28
C ALA A 72 -8.87 17.19 0.16
N GLN A 73 -8.48 18.16 0.99
CA GLN A 73 -7.12 18.22 1.52
C GLN A 73 -6.77 17.02 2.41
N PHE A 74 -7.72 16.51 3.21
CA PHE A 74 -7.51 15.27 3.95
C PHE A 74 -7.35 14.05 3.02
N ALA A 75 -8.10 14.01 1.91
CA ALA A 75 -7.96 12.98 0.89
C ALA A 75 -6.56 13.00 0.26
N GLU A 76 -6.04 14.19 -0.05
CA GLU A 76 -4.69 14.36 -0.59
C GLU A 76 -3.60 13.84 0.37
N LEU A 77 -3.71 14.15 1.66
CA LEU A 77 -2.78 13.65 2.68
C LEU A 77 -2.84 12.12 2.83
N ASP A 78 -4.05 11.55 2.84
CA ASP A 78 -4.22 10.09 2.86
C ASP A 78 -3.70 9.45 1.56
N GLN A 79 -3.73 10.16 0.43
CA GLN A 79 -3.21 9.67 -0.86
C GLN A 79 -1.68 9.56 -0.85
N GLU A 80 -0.96 10.52 -0.28
CA GLU A 80 0.50 10.42 -0.11
C GLU A 80 0.88 9.21 0.75
N GLU A 81 0.14 8.96 1.84
CA GLU A 81 0.34 7.81 2.72
C GLU A 81 0.02 6.49 1.97
N HIS A 82 -1.07 6.46 1.19
CA HIS A 82 -1.43 5.31 0.36
C HIS A 82 -0.32 4.97 -0.65
N ASP A 83 0.23 5.97 -1.32
CA ASP A 83 1.31 5.80 -2.30
C ASP A 83 2.59 5.28 -1.64
N SER A 84 2.95 5.81 -0.47
CA SER A 84 4.09 5.36 0.33
C SER A 84 3.92 3.89 0.75
N GLN A 85 2.75 3.52 1.28
CA GLN A 85 2.44 2.14 1.69
C GLN A 85 2.49 1.18 0.50
N THR A 86 1.95 1.59 -0.65
CA THR A 86 1.92 0.79 -1.88
C THR A 86 3.33 0.58 -2.45
N GLN A 87 4.14 1.63 -2.53
CA GLN A 87 5.53 1.53 -2.99
C GLN A 87 6.36 0.63 -2.07
N GLY A 88 6.24 0.81 -0.75
CA GLY A 88 6.89 -0.05 0.24
C GLY A 88 6.48 -1.52 0.10
N ALA A 89 5.18 -1.77 -0.08
CA ALA A 89 4.65 -3.10 -0.29
C ALA A 89 5.21 -3.77 -1.56
N GLN A 90 5.32 -3.02 -2.66
CA GLN A 90 5.89 -3.51 -3.92
C GLN A 90 7.38 -3.85 -3.80
N LEU A 91 8.17 -3.00 -3.13
CA LEU A 91 9.59 -3.28 -2.88
C LEU A 91 9.79 -4.55 -2.05
N LEU A 92 8.96 -4.72 -1.01
CA LEU A 92 8.97 -5.92 -0.18
C LEU A 92 8.52 -7.17 -0.97
N ALA A 93 7.51 -7.05 -1.84
CA ALA A 93 7.09 -8.14 -2.72
C ALA A 93 8.21 -8.57 -3.68
N ALA A 94 8.88 -7.61 -4.30
CA ALA A 94 10.02 -7.88 -5.19
C ALA A 94 11.16 -8.57 -4.43
N GLY A 95 11.49 -8.07 -3.23
CA GLY A 95 12.48 -8.70 -2.34
C GLY A 95 12.08 -10.12 -1.91
N ALA A 96 10.79 -10.34 -1.63
CA ALA A 96 10.25 -11.65 -1.32
C ALA A 96 10.43 -12.64 -2.46
N VAL A 97 10.06 -12.26 -3.68
CA VAL A 97 10.23 -13.10 -4.87
C VAL A 97 11.70 -13.43 -5.10
N ALA A 98 12.59 -12.43 -5.00
CA ALA A 98 14.03 -12.64 -5.17
C ALA A 98 14.61 -13.58 -4.10
N GLY A 99 14.25 -13.39 -2.83
CA GLY A 99 14.68 -14.23 -1.72
C GLY A 99 14.17 -15.67 -1.84
N LEU A 100 12.91 -15.85 -2.20
CA LEU A 100 12.29 -17.17 -2.38
C LEU A 100 12.91 -17.92 -3.57
N ALA A 101 13.00 -17.27 -4.74
CA ALA A 101 13.56 -17.87 -5.94
C ALA A 101 15.06 -18.17 -5.78
N GLY A 102 15.83 -17.24 -5.22
CA GLY A 102 17.25 -17.40 -4.94
C GLY A 102 17.53 -18.48 -3.90
N GLY A 103 16.76 -18.52 -2.82
CA GLY A 103 16.86 -19.53 -1.78
C GLY A 103 16.54 -20.94 -2.28
N ALA A 104 15.44 -21.08 -3.03
CA ALA A 104 15.07 -22.35 -3.65
C ALA A 104 16.13 -22.82 -4.66
N GLY A 105 16.63 -21.91 -5.51
CA GLY A 105 17.68 -22.21 -6.49
C GLY A 105 18.97 -22.72 -5.83
N LEU A 106 19.44 -22.05 -4.78
CA LEU A 106 20.63 -22.48 -4.03
C LEU A 106 20.44 -23.85 -3.36
N LEU A 107 19.27 -24.14 -2.82
CA LEU A 107 18.96 -25.46 -2.25
C LEU A 107 18.96 -26.56 -3.30
N VAL A 108 18.39 -26.31 -4.49
CA VAL A 108 18.40 -27.26 -5.61
C VAL A 108 19.82 -27.53 -6.09
N ILE A 109 20.64 -26.50 -6.27
CA ILE A 109 22.05 -26.63 -6.69
C ILE A 109 22.85 -27.38 -5.62
N GLY A 110 22.68 -27.01 -4.34
CA GLY A 110 23.34 -27.66 -3.21
C GLY A 110 23.00 -29.15 -3.13
N ARG A 111 21.74 -29.53 -3.38
CA ARG A 111 21.29 -30.94 -3.38
C ARG A 111 21.82 -31.72 -4.57
N ARG A 112 21.92 -31.10 -5.76
CA ARG A 112 22.48 -31.76 -6.96
C ARG A 112 23.98 -32.03 -6.80
N ARG A 113 24.75 -31.07 -6.29
CA ARG A 113 26.18 -31.24 -6.01
C ARG A 113 26.49 -32.21 -4.87
N ALA A 114 25.50 -32.57 -4.04
CA ALA A 114 25.70 -33.49 -2.90
C ALA A 114 25.57 -34.95 -3.33
N ARG A 115 24.97 -35.19 -4.51
CA ARG A 115 24.69 -36.51 -5.07
C ARG A 115 25.69 -36.92 -6.15
N VAL A 116 26.59 -36.01 -6.54
CA VAL A 116 27.73 -36.24 -7.45
C VAL A 116 28.98 -36.32 -6.57
#